data_AF-A0A812NDZ4-F1
#
_entry.id   AF-A0A812NDZ4-F1
#
_cell.length_a   1.000
_cell.length_b   1.000
_cell.length_c   1.000
_cell.angle_alpha   90.00
_cell.angle_beta   90.00
_cell.angle_gamma   90.00
#
_symmetry.space_group_name_H-M   'P 1'
#
loop_
_entity.id
_entity.type
_entity.pdbx_description
1 polymer ?
#
loop_
_entity_poly.entity_id
_entity_poly.type
_entity_poly.pdbx_seq_one_letter_code
_entity_poly.pdbx_strand_id
1 'polypeptide(L)'
;MANLELRMQELENRQILEEAGVRVSDDPERLSELQKSSVSVTRGLKVLGTSAHTLADTVHEAILLVGTGGIGPGSQALIVLGFLVNIVVQTLFCVIIGNSFLDDPYPSVEDSKRWRETIAHDWNFMDQLGATSLASRMCAGDATLSYATAQESIISEIRLYSAGLPIMNVGSMGAILCLLCLTVWWLQILRELWSAVSFGEGCISLPTRSTRLTPTDSGSFRLVSISVTRKVFVVALVVVRFAVAVTLGAVGTLFLLNTGSIQEVVLNAVALGFILETDELFYDTLVPKGVKAVKDVIEPLPLLENTYWGSYTRAGITVGICTALLVLAGTNLNDTLSHMRAIEEEMCGGRKNFVVGLGTATDTSYAVEIRELDEGGEDAGVDFGGAAQARLRSDGVRDLVWFGSLSSLMSPG
;
A
#
# COMPACT_ATOMS: atom_id res chain seq x y z
N MET A 1 -54.64 -28.61 -18.44
CA MET A 1 -53.75 -27.69 -17.70
C MET A 1 -52.63 -27.17 -18.59
N ALA A 2 -51.82 -28.03 -19.23
CA ALA A 2 -50.76 -27.57 -20.15
C ALA A 2 -51.22 -26.62 -21.29
N ASN A 3 -52.41 -26.84 -21.85
CA ASN A 3 -52.96 -25.97 -22.91
C ASN A 3 -53.49 -24.61 -22.38
N LEU A 4 -53.71 -24.52 -21.06
CA LEU A 4 -54.16 -23.29 -20.40
C LEU A 4 -52.96 -22.43 -19.99
N GLU A 5 -51.89 -23.06 -19.52
CA GLU A 5 -50.60 -22.40 -19.23
C GLU A 5 -50.01 -21.79 -20.51
N LEU A 6 -50.06 -22.51 -21.63
CA LEU A 6 -49.59 -22.00 -22.92
C LEU A 6 -50.35 -20.72 -23.34
N ARG A 7 -51.68 -20.71 -23.20
CA ARG A 7 -52.52 -19.55 -23.53
C ARG A 7 -52.31 -18.38 -22.57
N MET A 8 -52.10 -18.64 -21.28
CA MET A 8 -51.77 -17.59 -20.32
C MET A 8 -50.44 -16.93 -20.66
N GLN A 9 -49.43 -17.72 -20.99
CA GLN A 9 -48.11 -17.22 -21.35
C GLN A 9 -48.13 -16.43 -22.67
N GLU A 10 -48.99 -16.83 -23.62
CA GLU A 10 -49.21 -16.12 -24.88
C GLU A 10 -49.90 -14.76 -24.67
N LEU A 11 -50.85 -14.67 -23.71
CA LEU A 11 -51.51 -13.42 -23.34
C LEU A 11 -50.59 -12.47 -22.58
N GLU A 12 -49.77 -12.99 -21.66
CA GLU A 12 -48.80 -12.20 -20.89
C GLU A 12 -47.74 -11.58 -21.82
N ASN A 13 -47.24 -12.36 -22.78
CA ASN A 13 -46.31 -11.86 -23.81
C ASN A 13 -46.96 -10.80 -24.72
N ARG A 14 -48.26 -10.91 -25.05
CA ARG A 14 -48.97 -9.88 -25.82
C ARG A 14 -49.09 -8.57 -25.05
N GLN A 15 -49.38 -8.63 -23.76
CA GLN A 15 -49.53 -7.45 -22.92
C GLN A 15 -48.21 -6.67 -22.79
N ILE A 16 -47.09 -7.38 -22.60
CA ILE A 16 -45.74 -6.77 -22.55
C ILE A 16 -45.40 -6.05 -23.88
N LEU A 17 -45.79 -6.61 -25.02
CA LEU A 17 -45.54 -6.02 -26.33
C LEU A 17 -46.39 -4.78 -26.60
N GLU A 18 -47.65 -4.76 -26.12
CA GLU A 18 -48.51 -3.59 -26.20
C GLU A 18 -48.01 -2.42 -25.32
N GLU A 19 -47.55 -2.71 -24.10
CA GLU A 19 -46.96 -1.71 -23.20
C GLU A 19 -45.67 -1.09 -23.76
N ALA A 20 -44.90 -1.85 -24.56
CA ALA A 20 -43.71 -1.37 -25.24
C ALA A 20 -44.02 -0.48 -26.48
N GLY A 21 -45.28 -0.21 -26.79
CA GLY A 21 -45.68 0.60 -27.94
C GLY A 21 -45.45 -0.07 -29.30
N VAL A 22 -45.15 -1.37 -29.30
CA VAL A 22 -44.92 -2.16 -30.51
C VAL A 22 -46.28 -2.60 -31.03
N ARG A 23 -46.82 -1.91 -32.05
CA ARG A 23 -47.99 -2.41 -32.78
C ARG A 23 -47.64 -3.77 -33.39
N VAL A 24 -48.26 -4.83 -32.86
CA VAL A 24 -48.16 -6.18 -33.42
C VAL A 24 -48.74 -6.12 -34.84
N SER A 25 -47.87 -6.04 -35.83
CA SER A 25 -48.22 -6.16 -37.23
C SER A 25 -48.68 -7.60 -37.45
N ASP A 26 -49.86 -7.81 -38.04
CA ASP A 26 -50.42 -9.12 -38.41
C ASP A 26 -49.62 -9.84 -39.53
N ASP A 27 -48.36 -9.47 -39.72
CA ASP A 27 -47.48 -10.04 -40.73
C ASP A 27 -46.65 -11.18 -40.09
N PRO A 28 -47.02 -12.44 -40.32
CA PRO A 28 -46.33 -13.60 -39.72
C PRO A 28 -44.86 -13.68 -40.14
N GLU A 29 -44.47 -13.05 -41.25
CA GLU A 29 -43.09 -13.06 -41.73
C GLU A 29 -42.18 -12.20 -40.84
N ARG A 30 -42.66 -11.02 -40.40
CA ARG A 30 -41.95 -10.13 -39.47
C ARG A 30 -41.81 -10.70 -38.06
N LEU A 31 -42.80 -11.47 -37.59
CA LEU A 31 -42.70 -12.17 -36.29
C LEU A 31 -41.59 -13.23 -36.32
N SER A 32 -41.42 -13.93 -37.45
CA SER A 32 -40.35 -14.92 -37.61
C SER A 32 -38.95 -14.27 -37.63
N GLU A 33 -38.81 -13.05 -38.17
CA GLU A 33 -37.56 -12.28 -38.14
C GLU A 33 -37.26 -11.73 -36.76
N LEU A 34 -38.27 -11.21 -36.04
CA LEU A 34 -38.12 -10.77 -34.65
C LEU A 34 -37.78 -11.93 -33.71
N GLN A 35 -38.31 -13.13 -33.95
CA GLN A 35 -38.00 -14.32 -33.18
C GLN A 35 -36.59 -14.86 -33.51
N LYS A 36 -36.13 -14.76 -34.76
CA LYS A 36 -34.73 -15.01 -35.13
C LYS A 36 -33.79 -13.98 -34.50
N SER A 37 -34.19 -12.72 -34.44
CA SER A 37 -33.46 -11.63 -33.79
C SER A 37 -33.39 -11.82 -32.27
N SER A 38 -34.50 -12.18 -31.62
CA SER A 38 -34.51 -12.46 -30.18
C SER A 38 -33.66 -13.68 -29.84
N VAL A 39 -33.75 -14.78 -30.61
CA VAL A 39 -32.88 -15.96 -30.43
C VAL A 39 -31.40 -15.63 -30.67
N SER A 40 -31.10 -14.72 -31.61
CA SER A 40 -29.75 -14.18 -31.83
C SER A 40 -29.28 -13.35 -30.64
N VAL A 41 -30.13 -12.48 -30.08
CA VAL A 41 -29.82 -11.66 -28.89
C VAL A 41 -29.66 -12.55 -27.64
N THR A 42 -30.51 -13.54 -27.43
CA THR A 42 -30.39 -14.49 -26.31
C THR A 42 -29.17 -15.39 -26.48
N ARG A 43 -28.79 -15.76 -27.71
CA ARG A 43 -27.49 -16.43 -27.97
C ARG A 43 -26.32 -15.49 -27.72
N GLY A 44 -26.40 -14.22 -28.11
CA GLY A 44 -25.39 -13.20 -27.83
C GLY A 44 -25.21 -12.96 -26.33
N LEU A 45 -26.30 -12.92 -25.57
CA LEU A 45 -26.28 -12.86 -24.10
C LEU A 45 -25.73 -14.13 -23.45
N LYS A 46 -25.95 -15.31 -24.05
CA LYS A 46 -25.35 -16.57 -23.59
C LYS A 46 -23.84 -16.63 -23.90
N VAL A 47 -23.40 -16.02 -25.00
CA VAL A 47 -21.98 -15.86 -25.36
C VAL A 47 -21.28 -14.82 -24.48
N LEU A 48 -22.00 -13.82 -23.96
CA LEU A 48 -21.50 -12.90 -22.93
C LEU A 48 -21.34 -13.55 -21.54
N GLY A 49 -21.78 -14.80 -21.36
CA GLY A 49 -21.83 -15.48 -20.07
C GLY A 49 -20.77 -16.55 -19.81
N THR A 50 -19.95 -16.94 -20.80
CA THR A 50 -18.87 -17.91 -20.56
C THR A 50 -17.64 -17.18 -20.06
N SER A 51 -17.39 -17.27 -18.75
CA SER A 51 -16.14 -16.82 -18.15
C SER A 51 -14.99 -17.58 -18.82
N ALA A 52 -14.10 -16.86 -19.48
CA ALA A 52 -12.92 -17.43 -20.12
C ALA A 52 -11.68 -16.63 -19.70
N HIS A 53 -10.56 -17.32 -19.52
CA HIS A 53 -9.28 -16.71 -19.16
C HIS A 53 -8.46 -16.47 -20.43
N THR A 54 -8.30 -15.21 -20.81
CA THR A 54 -7.34 -14.82 -21.84
C THR A 54 -5.94 -14.88 -21.26
N LEU A 55 -5.00 -15.52 -21.97
CA LEU A 55 -3.61 -15.57 -21.54
C LEU A 55 -3.07 -14.14 -21.37
N ALA A 56 -2.47 -13.85 -20.22
CA ALA A 56 -1.87 -12.55 -19.92
C ALA A 56 -0.49 -12.40 -20.58
N ASP A 57 -0.05 -11.15 -20.74
CA ASP A 57 1.29 -10.80 -21.25
C ASP A 57 2.35 -10.91 -20.14
N THR A 58 2.46 -12.10 -19.56
CA THR A 58 3.40 -12.39 -18.46
C THR A 58 4.28 -13.59 -18.79
N VAL A 59 5.51 -13.60 -18.27
CA VAL A 59 6.41 -14.76 -18.43
C VAL A 59 5.86 -16.02 -17.77
N HIS A 60 5.04 -15.85 -16.71
CA HIS A 60 4.37 -16.94 -16.00
C HIS A 60 3.38 -17.71 -16.87
N GLU A 61 2.68 -17.04 -17.78
CA GLU A 61 1.71 -17.68 -18.68
C GLU A 61 2.37 -18.10 -19.99
N ALA A 62 3.36 -17.34 -20.48
CA ALA A 62 4.12 -17.68 -21.68
C ALA A 62 4.82 -19.04 -21.59
N ILE A 63 5.26 -19.45 -20.39
CA ILE A 63 5.93 -20.73 -20.17
C ILE A 63 5.04 -21.94 -20.50
N LEU A 64 3.71 -21.78 -20.52
CA LEU A 64 2.77 -22.81 -20.98
C LEU A 64 3.06 -23.26 -22.42
N LEU A 65 3.56 -22.34 -23.25
CA LEU A 65 3.87 -22.58 -24.65
C LEU A 65 5.19 -23.32 -24.87
N VAL A 66 6.03 -23.45 -23.84
CA VAL A 66 7.29 -24.20 -23.92
C VAL A 66 7.01 -25.66 -24.26
N GLY A 67 7.77 -26.21 -25.21
CA GLY A 67 7.60 -27.56 -25.73
C GLY A 67 6.35 -27.76 -26.59
N THR A 68 5.62 -26.71 -26.97
CA THR A 68 4.61 -26.83 -28.04
C THR A 68 5.34 -26.89 -29.39
N GLY A 69 4.88 -27.77 -30.30
CA GLY A 69 5.57 -28.08 -31.56
C GLY A 69 5.63 -26.96 -32.60
N GLY A 70 5.20 -25.73 -32.27
CA GLY A 70 5.20 -24.57 -33.16
C GLY A 70 6.26 -23.50 -32.83
N ILE A 71 6.98 -23.64 -31.72
CA ILE A 71 7.94 -22.63 -31.26
C ILE A 71 9.36 -23.19 -31.38
N GLY A 72 10.22 -22.48 -32.12
CA GLY A 72 11.62 -22.86 -32.31
C GLY A 72 12.40 -22.92 -30.98
N PRO A 73 13.44 -23.77 -30.88
CA PRO A 73 14.17 -24.03 -29.63
C PRO A 73 14.80 -22.78 -29.01
N GLY A 74 15.28 -21.83 -29.83
CA GLY A 74 15.81 -20.55 -29.33
C GLY A 74 14.75 -19.71 -28.60
N SER A 75 13.53 -19.66 -29.13
CA SER A 75 12.43 -18.95 -28.48
C SER A 75 12.01 -19.62 -27.17
N GLN A 76 12.01 -20.96 -27.13
CA GLN A 76 11.74 -21.70 -25.89
C GLN A 76 12.80 -21.40 -24.81
N ALA A 77 14.08 -21.36 -25.20
CA ALA A 77 15.16 -21.02 -24.29
C ALA A 77 15.02 -19.60 -23.71
N LEU A 78 14.61 -18.62 -24.53
CA LEU A 78 14.37 -17.25 -24.08
C LEU A 78 13.18 -17.14 -23.11
N ILE A 79 12.08 -17.86 -23.34
CA ILE A 79 10.95 -17.90 -22.39
C ILE A 79 11.40 -18.47 -21.04
N VAL A 80 12.12 -19.59 -21.06
CA VAL A 80 12.63 -20.23 -19.83
C VAL A 80 13.59 -19.29 -19.11
N LEU A 81 14.49 -18.63 -19.84
CA LEU A 81 15.41 -17.64 -19.28
C LEU A 81 14.64 -16.49 -18.62
N GLY A 82 13.66 -15.91 -19.31
CA GLY A 82 12.87 -14.81 -18.77
C GLY A 82 12.07 -15.20 -17.53
N PHE A 83 11.52 -16.41 -17.50
CA PHE A 83 10.88 -16.96 -16.31
C PHE A 83 11.85 -17.10 -15.13
N LEU A 84 13.04 -17.68 -15.36
CA LEU A 84 14.04 -17.84 -14.29
C LEU A 84 14.54 -16.50 -13.76
N VAL A 85 14.82 -15.54 -14.65
CA VAL A 85 15.22 -14.18 -14.27
C VAL A 85 14.13 -13.52 -13.44
N ASN A 86 12.87 -13.65 -13.85
CA ASN A 86 11.74 -13.10 -13.09
C ASN A 86 11.67 -13.67 -11.66
N ILE A 87 11.72 -14.99 -11.50
CA ILE A 87 11.69 -15.62 -10.17
C ILE A 87 12.85 -15.13 -9.29
N VAL A 88 14.06 -15.05 -9.85
CA VAL A 88 15.23 -14.55 -9.11
C VAL A 88 15.02 -13.10 -8.68
N VAL A 89 14.61 -12.24 -9.59
CA VAL A 89 14.42 -10.80 -9.32
C VAL A 89 13.32 -10.56 -8.30
N GLN A 90 12.15 -11.17 -8.46
CA GLN A 90 11.03 -11.03 -7.50
C GLN A 90 11.40 -11.57 -6.12
N THR A 91 12.12 -12.70 -6.05
CA THR A 91 12.61 -13.25 -4.77
C THR A 91 13.62 -12.29 -4.11
N LEU A 92 14.56 -11.74 -4.88
CA LEU A 92 15.53 -10.77 -4.36
C LEU A 92 14.85 -9.52 -3.81
N PHE A 93 13.85 -8.98 -4.51
CA PHE A 93 13.07 -7.86 -3.99
C PHE A 93 12.38 -8.18 -2.67
N CYS A 94 11.72 -9.34 -2.56
CA CYS A 94 11.08 -9.76 -1.31
C CYS A 94 12.10 -9.85 -0.15
N VAL A 95 13.28 -10.42 -0.41
CA VAL A 95 14.34 -10.55 0.59
C VAL A 95 14.93 -9.18 0.98
N ILE A 96 15.19 -8.32 0.01
CA ILE A 96 15.77 -6.99 0.26
C ILE A 96 14.80 -6.13 1.07
N ILE A 97 13.54 -6.05 0.66
CA ILE A 97 12.51 -5.27 1.37
C ILE A 97 12.31 -5.84 2.78
N GLY A 98 12.17 -7.17 2.89
CA GLY A 98 11.93 -7.83 4.17
C GLY A 98 13.07 -7.69 5.19
N ASN A 99 14.32 -7.55 4.74
CA ASN A 99 15.48 -7.46 5.64
C ASN A 99 16.04 -6.05 5.84
N SER A 100 15.81 -5.13 4.90
CA SER A 100 16.52 -3.82 4.90
C SER A 100 15.60 -2.64 5.15
N PHE A 101 14.29 -2.81 5.00
CA PHE A 101 13.33 -1.70 4.97
C PHE A 101 12.21 -1.82 6.00
N LEU A 102 12.25 -2.83 6.87
CA LEU A 102 11.23 -3.04 7.92
C LEU A 102 11.61 -2.48 9.28
N ASP A 103 12.82 -1.93 9.44
CA ASP A 103 13.25 -1.31 10.70
C ASP A 103 12.43 -0.03 10.99
N ASP A 104 12.20 0.26 12.28
CA ASP A 104 11.50 1.48 12.69
C ASP A 104 12.38 2.69 12.35
N PRO A 105 11.90 3.65 11.52
CA PRO A 105 12.68 4.84 11.19
C PRO A 105 12.82 5.79 12.38
N TYR A 106 12.00 5.62 13.43
CA TYR A 106 11.98 6.50 14.59
C TYR A 106 12.80 5.94 15.76
N PRO A 107 13.44 6.82 16.55
CA PRO A 107 14.06 6.41 17.80
C PRO A 107 13.01 5.89 18.78
N SER A 108 13.43 5.04 19.71
CA SER A 108 12.53 4.64 20.80
C SER A 108 12.14 5.85 21.67
N VAL A 109 10.98 5.76 22.32
CA VAL A 109 10.51 6.78 23.29
C VAL A 109 11.56 6.99 24.40
N GLU A 110 12.23 5.93 24.84
CA GLU A 110 13.27 6.00 25.88
C GLU A 110 14.53 6.72 25.38
N ASP A 111 14.95 6.46 24.14
CA ASP A 111 16.10 7.18 23.54
C ASP A 111 15.77 8.67 23.34
N SER A 112 14.53 8.97 22.98
CA SER A 112 14.01 10.33 22.83
C SER A 112 14.05 11.09 24.15
N LYS A 113 13.59 10.45 25.23
CA LYS A 113 13.66 10.98 26.59
C LYS A 113 15.10 11.17 27.04
N ARG A 114 15.96 10.16 26.84
CA ARG A 114 17.38 10.25 27.20
C ARG A 114 18.08 11.38 26.47
N TRP A 115 17.81 11.56 25.18
CA TRP A 115 18.34 12.68 24.39
C TRP A 115 17.92 14.02 25.00
N ARG A 116 16.65 14.15 25.41
CA ARG A 116 16.14 15.36 26.05
C ARG A 116 16.86 15.65 27.37
N GLU A 117 17.01 14.65 28.22
CA GLU A 117 17.63 14.79 29.55
C GLU A 117 19.14 15.09 29.47
N THR A 118 19.84 14.54 28.48
CA THR A 118 21.30 14.58 28.42
C THR A 118 21.87 15.63 27.48
N ILE A 119 21.16 15.97 26.39
CA ILE A 119 21.68 16.86 25.33
C ILE A 119 20.81 18.10 25.19
N ALA A 120 19.49 17.94 25.09
CA ALA A 120 18.60 19.05 24.68
C ALA A 120 18.55 20.22 25.68
N HIS A 121 18.85 19.94 26.95
CA HIS A 121 18.91 20.93 28.02
C HIS A 121 20.33 21.20 28.52
N ASP A 122 21.39 20.60 27.95
CA ASP A 122 22.75 20.87 28.41
C ASP A 122 23.17 22.31 28.05
N TRP A 123 23.68 23.04 29.04
CA TRP A 123 24.17 24.41 28.90
C TRP A 123 25.22 24.57 27.78
N ASN A 124 25.99 23.53 27.47
CA ASN A 124 27.00 23.55 26.41
C ASN A 124 26.39 23.72 25.02
N PHE A 125 25.15 23.27 24.81
CA PHE A 125 24.44 23.34 23.53
C PHE A 125 23.39 24.47 23.49
N MET A 126 23.36 25.31 24.52
CA MET A 126 22.51 26.50 24.58
C MET A 126 22.95 27.54 23.54
N ASP A 127 21.98 28.24 22.95
CA ASP A 127 22.29 29.48 22.24
C ASP A 127 22.66 30.57 23.25
N GLN A 128 23.94 30.91 23.31
CA GLN A 128 24.46 31.90 24.25
C GLN A 128 23.95 33.32 23.95
N LEU A 129 23.61 33.62 22.68
CA LEU A 129 23.14 34.94 22.28
C LEU A 129 21.65 35.11 22.54
N GLY A 130 20.83 34.16 22.08
CA GLY A 130 19.39 34.17 22.32
C GLY A 130 18.99 33.74 23.72
N ALA A 131 19.92 33.19 24.50
CA ALA A 131 19.66 32.55 25.78
C ALA A 131 18.49 31.56 25.66
N THR A 132 18.54 30.64 24.69
CA THR A 132 17.51 29.62 24.50
C THR A 132 18.13 28.23 24.53
N SER A 133 17.41 27.28 25.13
CA SER A 133 17.84 25.88 25.14
C SER A 133 17.77 25.29 23.73
N LEU A 134 18.57 24.24 23.50
CA LEU A 134 18.52 23.49 22.25
C LEU A 134 17.13 22.88 22.03
N ALA A 135 16.51 22.34 23.08
CA ALA A 135 15.14 21.82 23.06
C ALA A 135 14.13 22.86 22.54
N SER A 136 14.19 24.10 23.04
CA SER A 136 13.24 25.15 22.65
C SER A 136 13.37 25.51 21.18
N ARG A 137 14.61 25.72 20.71
CA ARG A 137 14.90 26.05 19.31
C ARG A 137 14.49 24.92 18.36
N MET A 138 14.82 23.67 18.71
CA MET A 138 14.44 22.49 17.94
C MET A 138 12.92 22.35 17.83
N CYS A 139 12.21 22.44 18.95
CA CYS A 139 10.76 22.31 18.96
C CYS A 139 10.04 23.49 18.29
N ALA A 140 10.72 24.64 18.13
CA ALA A 140 10.24 25.79 17.37
C ALA A 140 10.52 25.69 15.85
N GLY A 141 11.28 24.68 15.40
CA GLY A 141 11.64 24.51 13.99
C GLY A 141 12.68 25.54 13.51
N ASP A 142 13.66 25.86 14.36
CA ASP A 142 14.70 26.83 14.00
C ASP A 142 15.68 26.28 12.95
N ALA A 143 15.57 26.78 11.73
CA ALA A 143 16.42 26.38 10.60
C ALA A 143 17.92 26.74 10.78
N THR A 144 18.28 27.55 11.77
CA THR A 144 19.67 27.95 12.05
C THR A 144 20.40 27.02 13.03
N LEU A 145 19.78 25.89 13.39
CA LEU A 145 20.37 24.87 14.25
C LEU A 145 21.60 24.23 13.62
N SER A 146 22.75 24.33 14.29
CA SER A 146 23.97 23.61 13.94
C SER A 146 24.06 22.23 14.60
N TYR A 147 23.29 22.00 15.65
CA TYR A 147 23.18 20.75 16.39
C TYR A 147 21.73 20.26 16.40
N ALA A 148 21.53 18.94 16.52
CA ALA A 148 20.22 18.30 16.57
C ALA A 148 19.30 18.51 15.34
N THR A 149 19.90 18.73 14.16
CA THR A 149 19.16 18.84 12.89
C THR A 149 18.38 17.57 12.55
N ALA A 150 18.90 16.39 12.91
CA ALA A 150 18.20 15.13 12.71
C ALA A 150 16.91 15.04 13.56
N GLN A 151 16.97 15.46 14.82
CA GLN A 151 15.81 15.46 15.72
C GLN A 151 14.78 16.51 15.28
N GLU A 152 15.21 17.68 14.81
CA GLU A 152 14.31 18.68 14.22
C GLU A 152 13.58 18.13 12.99
N SER A 153 14.29 17.43 12.09
CA SER A 153 13.70 16.77 10.91
C SER A 153 12.66 15.72 11.32
N ILE A 154 12.96 14.89 12.32
CA ILE A 154 12.02 13.87 12.81
C ILE A 154 10.75 14.52 13.38
N ILE A 155 10.89 15.56 14.21
CA ILE A 155 9.74 16.23 14.83
C ILE A 155 8.91 16.98 13.79
N SER A 156 9.55 17.64 12.83
CA SER A 156 8.83 18.33 11.75
C SER A 156 8.05 17.33 10.87
N GLU A 157 8.64 16.16 10.56
CA GLU A 157 7.94 15.08 9.86
C GLU A 157 6.76 14.52 10.66
N ILE A 158 6.95 14.24 11.95
CA ILE A 158 5.87 13.76 12.84
C ILE A 158 4.70 14.75 12.85
N ARG A 159 4.98 16.05 12.95
CA ARG A 159 3.95 17.10 12.93
C ARG A 159 3.22 17.16 11.60
N LEU A 160 3.95 17.12 10.49
CA LEU A 160 3.36 17.12 9.15
C LEU A 160 2.50 15.86 8.91
N TYR A 161 2.98 14.71 9.36
CA TYR A 161 2.26 13.44 9.23
C TYR A 161 0.99 13.44 10.07
N SER A 162 1.08 13.86 11.34
CA SER A 162 -0.02 13.84 12.30
C SER A 162 -1.03 14.99 12.14
N ALA A 163 -0.70 16.02 11.36
CA ALA A 163 -1.55 17.17 11.09
C ALA A 163 -2.92 16.74 10.53
N GLY A 164 -3.98 17.39 11.00
CA GLY A 164 -5.34 17.16 10.51
C GLY A 164 -5.57 17.69 9.10
N LEU A 165 -6.46 17.06 8.34
CA LEU A 165 -6.88 17.61 7.04
C LEU A 165 -7.70 18.91 7.23
N PRO A 166 -7.29 20.05 6.63
CA PRO A 166 -7.95 21.35 6.83
C PRO A 166 -9.43 21.38 6.43
N ILE A 167 -9.82 20.54 5.48
CA ILE A 167 -11.14 20.59 4.83
C ILE A 167 -12.22 19.89 5.67
N MET A 168 -11.86 18.80 6.35
CA MET A 168 -12.83 17.94 7.04
C MET A 168 -12.62 17.87 8.55
N ASN A 169 -11.48 18.33 9.07
CA ASN A 169 -11.09 18.17 10.47
C ASN A 169 -11.18 16.69 10.94
N VAL A 170 -11.00 15.76 10.02
CA VAL A 170 -11.04 14.30 10.26
C VAL A 170 -9.68 13.71 9.90
N GLY A 171 -9.07 13.04 10.88
CA GLY A 171 -7.89 12.19 10.71
C GLY A 171 -6.58 12.94 10.42
N SER A 172 -5.47 12.22 10.59
CA SER A 172 -4.12 12.67 10.20
C SER A 172 -3.95 12.57 8.68
N MET A 173 -3.37 13.59 8.05
CA MET A 173 -3.14 13.65 6.62
C MET A 173 -2.24 12.51 6.14
N GLY A 174 -1.14 12.25 6.86
CA GLY A 174 -0.23 11.15 6.57
C GLY A 174 -0.92 9.79 6.67
N ALA A 175 -1.76 9.61 7.70
CA ALA A 175 -2.48 8.36 7.90
C ALA A 175 -3.50 8.08 6.78
N ILE A 176 -4.24 9.10 6.35
CA ILE A 176 -5.20 8.97 5.24
C ILE A 176 -4.45 8.63 3.94
N LEU A 177 -3.34 9.29 3.66
CA LEU A 177 -2.53 8.99 2.48
C LEU A 177 -1.99 7.55 2.53
N CYS A 178 -1.48 7.11 3.68
CA CYS A 178 -1.02 5.73 3.87
C CYS A 178 -2.15 4.72 3.60
N LEU A 179 -3.35 4.94 4.12
CA LEU A 179 -4.52 4.07 3.85
C LEU A 179 -4.93 4.06 2.37
N LEU A 180 -4.83 5.19 1.67
CA LEU A 180 -5.08 5.25 0.22
C LEU A 180 -4.03 4.45 -0.56
N CYS A 181 -2.75 4.63 -0.24
CA CYS A 181 -1.65 3.87 -0.83
C CYS A 181 -1.80 2.36 -0.57
N LEU A 182 -2.14 1.97 0.66
CA LEU A 182 -2.42 0.57 1.03
C LEU A 182 -3.61 0.00 0.27
N THR A 183 -4.69 0.78 0.08
CA THR A 183 -5.85 0.34 -0.71
C THR A 183 -5.43 0.01 -2.14
N VAL A 184 -4.71 0.93 -2.78
CA VAL A 184 -4.21 0.73 -4.15
C VAL A 184 -3.25 -0.46 -4.21
N TRP A 185 -2.37 -0.61 -3.22
CA TRP A 185 -1.45 -1.73 -3.11
C TRP A 185 -2.18 -3.08 -3.02
N TRP A 186 -3.15 -3.23 -2.12
CA TRP A 186 -3.90 -4.48 -2.00
C TRP A 186 -4.76 -4.79 -3.21
N LEU A 187 -5.30 -3.77 -3.90
CA LEU A 187 -6.00 -3.98 -5.17
C LEU A 187 -5.06 -4.54 -6.24
N GLN A 188 -3.81 -4.09 -6.30
CA GLN A 188 -2.81 -4.64 -7.20
C GLN A 188 -2.46 -6.10 -6.84
N ILE A 189 -2.24 -6.41 -5.56
CA ILE A 189 -2.02 -7.78 -5.09
C ILE A 189 -3.22 -8.67 -5.42
N LEU A 190 -4.44 -8.23 -5.13
CA LEU A 190 -5.66 -9.01 -5.42
C LEU A 190 -5.83 -9.23 -6.93
N ARG A 191 -5.56 -8.23 -7.77
CA ARG A 191 -5.54 -8.38 -9.24
C ARG A 191 -4.62 -9.53 -9.64
N GLU A 192 -3.42 -9.56 -9.07
CA GLU A 192 -2.42 -10.58 -9.37
C GLU A 192 -2.84 -11.99 -8.89
N LEU A 193 -3.39 -12.09 -7.67
CA LEU A 193 -3.89 -13.35 -7.14
C LEU A 193 -5.08 -13.89 -7.96
N TRP A 194 -6.02 -13.04 -8.34
CA TRP A 194 -7.16 -13.43 -9.18
C TRP A 194 -6.70 -13.87 -10.58
N SER A 195 -5.71 -13.20 -11.15
CA SER A 195 -5.09 -13.58 -12.43
C SER A 195 -4.48 -14.97 -12.34
N ALA A 196 -3.69 -15.24 -11.29
CA ALA A 196 -3.09 -16.56 -11.05
C ALA A 196 -4.12 -17.68 -10.85
N VAL A 197 -5.20 -17.41 -10.07
CA VAL A 197 -6.29 -18.38 -9.86
C VAL A 197 -7.05 -18.65 -11.15
N SER A 198 -7.41 -17.60 -11.90
CA SER A 198 -8.11 -17.73 -13.19
C SER A 198 -7.29 -18.52 -14.21
N PHE A 199 -5.98 -18.27 -14.30
CA PHE A 199 -5.07 -19.04 -15.14
C PHE A 199 -5.01 -20.52 -14.72
N GLY A 200 -4.89 -20.79 -13.41
CA GLY A 200 -4.90 -22.13 -12.85
C GLY A 200 -6.19 -22.89 -13.14
N GLU A 201 -7.34 -22.26 -12.90
CA GLU A 201 -8.68 -22.80 -13.21
C GLU A 201 -8.80 -23.15 -14.70
N GLY A 202 -8.37 -22.23 -15.58
CA GLY A 202 -8.40 -22.43 -17.03
C GLY A 202 -7.52 -23.58 -17.52
N CYS A 203 -6.37 -23.82 -16.86
CA CYS A 203 -5.51 -24.95 -17.20
C CYS A 203 -6.02 -26.29 -16.64
N ILE A 204 -6.65 -26.26 -15.46
CA ILE A 204 -7.19 -27.46 -14.80
C ILE A 204 -8.44 -27.96 -15.53
N SER A 205 -9.29 -27.05 -16.03
CA SER A 205 -10.53 -27.35 -16.74
C SER A 205 -10.32 -28.14 -18.05
N LEU A 206 -9.16 -27.97 -18.69
CA LEU A 206 -8.84 -28.65 -19.94
C LEU A 206 -8.72 -30.18 -19.74
N PRO A 207 -9.18 -31.01 -20.68
CA PRO A 207 -9.05 -32.46 -20.55
C PRO A 207 -7.58 -32.90 -20.57
N THR A 208 -7.27 -33.92 -19.75
CA THR A 208 -5.91 -34.45 -19.59
C THR A 208 -5.58 -35.45 -20.72
N ARG A 209 -4.81 -35.02 -21.72
CA ARG A 209 -4.29 -35.86 -22.84
C ARG A 209 -2.94 -35.33 -23.33
N SER A 210 -2.36 -35.88 -24.41
CA SER A 210 -1.18 -35.26 -25.03
C SER A 210 -1.51 -33.82 -25.45
N THR A 211 -0.61 -32.88 -25.16
CA THR A 211 -0.84 -31.45 -25.43
C THR A 211 -1.04 -31.21 -26.92
N ARG A 212 -2.20 -30.68 -27.30
CA ARG A 212 -2.57 -30.44 -28.71
C ARG A 212 -3.21 -29.06 -28.88
N LEU A 213 -2.65 -28.30 -29.82
CA LEU A 213 -3.23 -27.09 -30.38
C LEU A 213 -3.90 -27.48 -31.69
N THR A 214 -5.19 -27.15 -31.82
CA THR A 214 -5.96 -27.41 -33.04
C THR A 214 -6.30 -26.06 -33.67
N PRO A 215 -6.07 -25.86 -34.98
CA PRO A 215 -6.56 -24.66 -35.65
C PRO A 215 -8.09 -24.67 -35.67
N THR A 216 -8.70 -23.53 -35.35
CA THR A 216 -10.13 -23.26 -35.47
C THR A 216 -10.44 -22.70 -36.86
N ASP A 217 -11.68 -22.84 -37.32
CA ASP A 217 -12.15 -22.32 -38.62
C ASP A 217 -11.96 -20.79 -38.78
N SER A 218 -11.87 -20.06 -37.67
CA SER A 218 -11.58 -18.62 -37.61
C SER A 218 -10.10 -18.25 -37.81
N GLY A 219 -9.21 -19.23 -37.96
CA GLY A 219 -7.76 -19.00 -38.00
C GLY A 219 -7.11 -18.80 -36.63
N SER A 220 -7.88 -18.92 -35.53
CA SER A 220 -7.39 -18.99 -34.16
C SER A 220 -6.86 -20.39 -33.82
N PHE A 221 -6.08 -20.50 -32.74
CA PHE A 221 -5.65 -21.78 -32.20
C PHE A 221 -6.39 -22.08 -30.89
N ARG A 222 -6.98 -23.26 -30.77
CA ARG A 222 -7.60 -23.70 -29.53
C ARG A 222 -6.73 -24.73 -28.82
N LEU A 223 -6.47 -24.49 -27.53
CA LEU A 223 -5.83 -25.48 -26.67
C LEU A 223 -6.88 -26.52 -26.24
N VAL A 224 -6.87 -27.69 -26.89
CA VAL A 224 -7.91 -28.71 -26.69
C VAL A 224 -7.63 -29.59 -25.47
N SER A 225 -6.37 -29.90 -25.22
CA SER A 225 -5.97 -30.79 -24.12
C SER A 225 -4.54 -30.54 -23.70
N ILE A 226 -4.22 -30.88 -22.44
CA ILE A 226 -2.91 -30.68 -21.82
C ILE A 226 -2.46 -31.96 -21.10
N SER A 227 -1.17 -32.26 -21.18
CA SER A 227 -0.59 -33.45 -20.52
C SER A 227 -0.57 -33.32 -19.00
N VAL A 228 -0.62 -34.46 -18.28
CA VAL A 228 -0.56 -34.50 -16.81
C VAL A 228 0.68 -33.77 -16.30
N THR A 229 1.85 -34.06 -16.88
CA THR A 229 3.12 -33.45 -16.47
C THR A 229 3.06 -31.93 -16.57
N ARG A 230 2.47 -31.39 -17.65
CA ARG A 230 2.29 -29.94 -17.80
C ARG A 230 1.26 -29.38 -16.83
N LYS A 231 0.18 -30.09 -16.54
CA LYS A 231 -0.79 -29.66 -15.51
C LYS A 231 -0.13 -29.54 -14.15
N VAL A 232 0.63 -30.56 -13.74
CA VAL A 232 1.36 -30.54 -12.46
C VAL A 232 2.34 -29.38 -12.44
N PHE A 233 3.06 -29.14 -13.55
CA PHE A 233 3.95 -28.01 -13.69
C PHE A 233 3.21 -26.66 -13.57
N VAL A 234 2.09 -26.48 -14.28
CA VAL A 234 1.26 -25.25 -14.17
C VAL A 234 0.73 -25.04 -12.77
N VAL A 235 0.26 -26.10 -12.09
CA VAL A 235 -0.19 -26.00 -10.70
C VAL A 235 0.96 -25.56 -9.79
N ALA A 236 2.16 -26.14 -9.96
CA ALA A 236 3.34 -25.72 -9.20
C ALA A 236 3.70 -24.25 -9.49
N LEU A 237 3.62 -23.80 -10.73
CA LEU A 237 3.84 -22.42 -11.12
C LEU A 237 2.84 -21.45 -10.47
N VAL A 238 1.55 -21.79 -10.50
CA VAL A 238 0.50 -21.00 -9.86
C VAL A 238 0.75 -20.90 -8.35
N VAL A 239 1.16 -22.00 -7.71
CA VAL A 239 1.52 -21.99 -6.28
C VAL A 239 2.71 -21.07 -6.00
N VAL A 240 3.76 -21.12 -6.82
CA VAL A 240 4.93 -20.23 -6.67
C VAL A 240 4.52 -18.76 -6.87
N ARG A 241 3.77 -18.46 -7.93
CA ARG A 241 3.25 -17.12 -8.22
C ARG A 241 2.39 -16.59 -7.06
N PHE A 242 1.52 -17.43 -6.52
CA PHE A 242 0.70 -17.09 -5.36
C PHE A 242 1.55 -16.83 -4.12
N ALA A 243 2.54 -17.68 -3.85
CA ALA A 243 3.44 -17.51 -2.70
C ALA A 243 4.22 -16.19 -2.79
N VAL A 244 4.80 -15.87 -3.95
CA VAL A 244 5.52 -14.61 -4.18
C VAL A 244 4.59 -13.41 -4.01
N ALA A 245 3.40 -13.42 -4.62
CA ALA A 245 2.44 -12.33 -4.50
C ALA A 245 1.97 -12.11 -3.05
N VAL A 246 1.73 -13.17 -2.29
CA VAL A 246 1.34 -13.08 -0.87
C VAL A 246 2.50 -12.57 -0.02
N THR A 247 3.72 -13.09 -0.21
CA THR A 247 4.91 -12.62 0.53
C THR A 247 5.19 -11.16 0.23
N LEU A 248 5.17 -10.76 -1.04
CA LEU A 248 5.36 -9.37 -1.45
C LEU A 248 4.24 -8.48 -0.90
N GLY A 249 2.99 -8.93 -0.95
CA GLY A 249 1.85 -8.22 -0.39
C GLY A 249 1.99 -7.98 1.11
N ALA A 250 2.42 -8.98 1.87
CA ALA A 250 2.66 -8.88 3.31
C ALA A 250 3.83 -7.93 3.65
N VAL A 251 4.98 -8.15 3.02
CA VAL A 251 6.19 -7.33 3.24
C VAL A 251 5.96 -5.89 2.79
N GLY A 252 5.32 -5.67 1.64
CA GLY A 252 4.97 -4.34 1.14
C GLY A 252 3.94 -3.62 2.03
N THR A 253 3.00 -4.35 2.63
CA THR A 253 2.07 -3.75 3.62
C THR A 253 2.83 -3.24 4.84
N LEU A 254 3.73 -4.06 5.40
CA LEU A 254 4.56 -3.66 6.56
C LEU A 254 5.47 -2.48 6.20
N PHE A 255 6.08 -2.50 5.02
CA PHE A 255 6.95 -1.42 4.55
C PHE A 255 6.20 -0.09 4.46
N LEU A 256 4.97 -0.08 3.91
CA LEU A 256 4.14 1.13 3.83
C LEU A 256 3.65 1.62 5.20
N LEU A 257 3.34 0.70 6.12
CA LEU A 257 2.93 1.06 7.48
C LEU A 257 4.07 1.64 8.33
N ASN A 258 5.30 1.19 8.10
CA ASN A 258 6.49 1.68 8.79
C ASN A 258 7.07 2.96 8.18
N THR A 259 6.54 3.42 7.04
CA THR A 259 7.04 4.65 6.40
C THR A 259 6.47 5.89 7.10
N GLY A 260 7.36 6.66 7.75
CA GLY A 260 7.01 7.85 8.52
C GLY A 260 6.87 9.15 7.74
N SER A 261 7.49 9.23 6.56
CA SER A 261 7.44 10.42 5.70
C SER A 261 6.35 10.31 4.64
N ILE A 262 5.51 11.34 4.52
CA ILE A 262 4.40 11.44 3.53
C ILE A 262 4.91 11.24 2.10
N GLN A 263 6.07 11.84 1.78
CA GLN A 263 6.65 11.77 0.44
C GLN A 263 7.13 10.35 0.13
N GLU A 264 7.75 9.70 1.11
CA GLU A 264 8.25 8.34 0.99
C GLU A 264 7.11 7.32 0.88
N VAL A 265 5.99 7.50 1.58
CA VAL A 265 4.83 6.58 1.49
C VAL A 265 4.37 6.43 0.04
N VAL A 266 4.26 7.55 -0.69
CA VAL A 266 3.83 7.54 -2.10
C VAL A 266 4.89 6.90 -2.99
N LEU A 267 6.16 7.28 -2.81
CA LEU A 267 7.28 6.74 -3.59
C LEU A 267 7.41 5.22 -3.39
N ASN A 268 7.31 4.76 -2.15
CA ASN A 268 7.38 3.36 -1.78
C ASN A 268 6.20 2.57 -2.35
N ALA A 269 4.98 3.13 -2.35
CA ALA A 269 3.81 2.48 -2.93
C ALA A 269 3.94 2.31 -4.45
N VAL A 270 4.44 3.33 -5.15
CA VAL A 270 4.69 3.25 -6.60
C VAL A 270 5.81 2.24 -6.91
N ALA A 271 6.89 2.23 -6.12
CA ALA A 271 7.99 1.29 -6.29
C ALA A 271 7.53 -0.17 -6.09
N LEU A 272 6.68 -0.43 -5.10
CA LEU A 272 6.08 -1.74 -4.89
C LEU A 272 5.21 -2.19 -6.09
N GLY A 273 4.43 -1.26 -6.67
CA GLY A 273 3.67 -1.54 -7.89
C GLY A 273 4.56 -1.91 -9.08
N PHE A 274 5.67 -1.20 -9.26
CA PHE A 274 6.66 -1.53 -10.29
C PHE A 274 7.27 -2.93 -10.12
N ILE A 275 7.55 -3.35 -8.88
CA ILE A 275 8.05 -4.70 -8.60
C ILE A 275 7.02 -5.77 -9.01
N LEU A 276 5.73 -5.51 -8.80
CA LEU A 276 4.67 -6.42 -9.21
C LEU A 276 4.59 -6.58 -10.74
N GLU A 277 4.77 -5.49 -11.49
CA GLU A 277 4.70 -5.46 -12.97
C GLU A 277 6.02 -5.89 -13.66
N THR A 278 7.02 -6.29 -12.88
CA THR A 278 8.33 -6.69 -13.40
C THR A 278 8.26 -7.93 -14.32
N ASP A 279 7.29 -8.83 -14.10
CA ASP A 279 7.14 -10.03 -14.93
C ASP A 279 6.54 -9.72 -16.31
N GLU A 280 5.65 -8.72 -16.40
CA GLU A 280 5.17 -8.13 -17.66
C GLU A 280 6.33 -7.46 -18.42
N LEU A 281 7.19 -6.72 -17.72
CA LEU A 281 8.38 -6.10 -18.33
C LEU A 281 9.35 -7.16 -18.90
N PHE A 282 9.57 -8.26 -18.18
CA PHE A 282 10.38 -9.37 -18.68
C PHE A 282 9.73 -10.10 -19.85
N TYR A 283 8.41 -10.24 -19.84
CA TYR A 283 7.68 -10.78 -20.98
C TYR A 283 7.91 -9.89 -22.19
N ASP A 284 7.81 -8.59 -22.01
CA ASP A 284 7.89 -7.67 -23.12
C ASP A 284 9.25 -7.62 -23.79
N THR A 285 10.30 -7.76 -22.99
CA THR A 285 11.69 -7.66 -23.41
C THR A 285 12.28 -8.99 -23.87
N LEU A 286 11.96 -10.11 -23.20
CA LEU A 286 12.63 -11.40 -23.43
C LEU A 286 11.82 -12.36 -24.30
N VAL A 287 10.48 -12.24 -24.34
CA VAL A 287 9.64 -13.17 -25.11
C VAL A 287 9.64 -12.76 -26.59
N PRO A 288 10.04 -13.65 -27.51
CA PRO A 288 10.10 -13.33 -28.94
C PRO A 288 8.73 -12.98 -29.53
N LYS A 289 8.72 -12.06 -30.51
CA LYS A 289 7.49 -11.63 -31.21
C LYS A 289 6.65 -12.77 -31.78
N GLY A 290 7.29 -13.86 -32.24
CA GLY A 290 6.57 -15.03 -32.74
C GLY A 290 5.76 -15.75 -31.66
N VAL A 291 6.24 -15.75 -30.42
CA VAL A 291 5.52 -16.33 -29.27
C VAL A 291 4.35 -15.42 -28.88
N LYS A 292 4.57 -14.10 -28.86
CA LYS A 292 3.50 -13.12 -28.65
C LYS A 292 2.39 -13.27 -29.69
N ALA A 293 2.76 -13.39 -30.97
CA ALA A 293 1.80 -13.63 -32.06
C ALA A 293 1.04 -14.96 -31.91
N VAL A 294 1.68 -16.03 -31.42
CA VAL A 294 0.97 -17.29 -31.12
C VAL A 294 -0.01 -17.08 -29.96
N LYS A 295 0.39 -16.40 -28.89
CA LYS A 295 -0.47 -16.08 -27.75
C LYS A 295 -1.70 -15.26 -28.16
N ASP A 296 -1.52 -14.26 -29.03
CA ASP A 296 -2.62 -13.39 -29.49
C ASP A 296 -3.66 -14.13 -30.35
N VAL A 297 -3.27 -15.26 -30.95
CA VAL A 297 -4.14 -16.10 -31.79
C VAL A 297 -4.74 -17.26 -30.99
N ILE A 298 -4.28 -17.51 -29.75
CA ILE A 298 -4.83 -18.55 -28.88
C ILE A 298 -6.19 -18.10 -28.33
N GLU A 299 -7.19 -18.97 -28.46
CA GLU A 299 -8.51 -18.75 -27.87
C GLU A 299 -8.44 -18.75 -26.34
N PRO A 300 -9.25 -17.91 -25.66
CA PRO A 300 -9.34 -17.89 -24.21
C PRO A 300 -9.61 -19.29 -23.62
N LEU A 301 -8.94 -19.59 -22.50
CA LEU A 301 -9.09 -20.86 -21.80
C LEU A 301 -10.49 -20.94 -21.18
N PRO A 302 -11.21 -22.06 -21.34
CA PRO A 302 -12.51 -22.22 -20.70
C PRO A 302 -12.32 -22.25 -19.18
N LEU A 303 -13.01 -21.40 -18.43
CA LEU A 303 -13.07 -21.55 -16.98
C LEU A 303 -14.07 -22.65 -16.62
N LEU A 304 -13.90 -23.28 -15.45
CA LEU A 304 -14.91 -24.18 -14.92
C LEU A 304 -16.22 -23.40 -14.81
N GLU A 305 -17.27 -23.86 -15.50
CA GLU A 305 -18.60 -23.26 -15.43
C GLU A 305 -19.09 -23.29 -13.98
N ASN A 306 -18.86 -22.20 -13.25
CA ASN A 306 -19.41 -22.02 -11.93
C ASN A 306 -20.61 -21.09 -12.07
N THR A 307 -21.78 -21.65 -11.77
CA THR A 307 -23.13 -21.07 -11.72
C THR A 307 -23.15 -19.55 -11.59
N TYR A 308 -23.93 -18.85 -12.44
CA TYR A 308 -24.41 -17.43 -12.53
C TYR A 308 -23.96 -16.33 -11.53
N TRP A 309 -23.40 -16.68 -10.37
CA TRP A 309 -22.89 -15.83 -9.29
C TRP A 309 -21.39 -15.51 -9.39
N GLY A 310 -20.63 -16.06 -10.33
CA GLY A 310 -19.16 -15.96 -10.36
C GLY A 310 -18.57 -14.55 -10.41
N SER A 311 -19.19 -13.60 -11.13
CA SER A 311 -18.63 -12.23 -11.26
C SER A 311 -18.89 -11.38 -10.01
N TYR A 312 -20.14 -11.36 -9.53
CA TYR A 312 -20.52 -10.59 -8.33
C TYR A 312 -19.84 -11.12 -7.07
N THR A 313 -19.59 -12.44 -7.00
CA THR A 313 -18.86 -13.04 -5.88
C THR A 313 -17.40 -12.61 -5.84
N ARG A 314 -16.67 -12.59 -6.97
CA ARG A 314 -15.27 -12.10 -6.99
C ARG A 314 -15.16 -10.63 -6.56
N ALA A 315 -16.03 -9.77 -7.08
CA ALA A 315 -16.06 -8.35 -6.69
C ALA A 315 -16.42 -8.19 -5.20
N GLY A 316 -17.43 -8.90 -4.71
CA GLY A 316 -17.82 -8.89 -3.30
C GLY A 316 -16.73 -9.39 -2.36
N ILE A 317 -16.04 -10.48 -2.72
CA ILE A 317 -14.89 -11.02 -1.96
C ILE A 317 -13.75 -9.99 -1.96
N THR A 318 -13.45 -9.38 -3.10
CA THR A 318 -12.39 -8.36 -3.21
C THR A 318 -12.69 -7.17 -2.31
N VAL A 319 -13.91 -6.63 -2.35
CA VAL A 319 -14.34 -5.54 -1.46
C VAL A 319 -14.25 -5.98 0.00
N GLY A 320 -14.76 -7.16 0.34
CA GLY A 320 -14.71 -7.69 1.71
C GLY A 320 -13.28 -7.83 2.25
N ILE A 321 -12.35 -8.35 1.45
CA ILE A 321 -10.93 -8.47 1.81
C ILE A 321 -10.31 -7.08 1.99
N CYS A 322 -10.49 -6.17 1.02
CA CYS A 322 -9.97 -4.81 1.13
C CYS A 322 -10.49 -4.08 2.37
N THR A 323 -11.79 -4.20 2.68
CA THR A 323 -12.38 -3.61 3.89
C THR A 323 -11.77 -4.20 5.16
N ALA A 324 -11.61 -5.53 5.23
CA ALA A 324 -10.99 -6.18 6.39
C ALA A 324 -9.53 -5.74 6.58
N LEU A 325 -8.75 -5.67 5.49
CA LEU A 325 -7.37 -5.19 5.52
C LEU A 325 -7.28 -3.71 5.91
N LEU A 326 -8.20 -2.87 5.44
CA LEU A 326 -8.26 -1.46 5.82
C LEU A 326 -8.53 -1.27 7.31
N VAL A 327 -9.44 -2.04 7.89
CA VAL A 327 -9.70 -2.01 9.33
C VAL A 327 -8.44 -2.43 10.10
N LEU A 328 -7.78 -3.52 9.68
CA LEU A 328 -6.55 -4.00 10.31
C LEU A 328 -5.40 -2.98 10.20
N ALA A 329 -5.19 -2.38 9.03
CA ALA A 329 -4.16 -1.35 8.89
C ALA A 329 -4.50 -0.10 9.69
N GLY A 330 -5.77 0.29 9.76
CA GLY A 330 -6.21 1.42 10.58
C GLY A 330 -5.86 1.26 12.05
N THR A 331 -5.97 0.05 12.61
CA THR A 331 -5.56 -0.20 14.01
C THR A 331 -4.05 -0.12 14.17
N ASN A 332 -3.28 -0.76 13.29
CA ASN A 332 -1.80 -0.71 13.35
C ASN A 332 -1.27 0.72 13.16
N LEU A 333 -1.87 1.48 12.24
CA LEU A 333 -1.50 2.86 11.96
C LEU A 333 -1.83 3.78 13.14
N ASN A 334 -2.91 3.53 13.86
CA ASN A 334 -3.22 4.25 15.09
C ASN A 334 -2.15 4.01 16.17
N ASP A 335 -1.63 2.79 16.28
CA ASP A 335 -0.53 2.48 17.20
C ASP A 335 0.74 3.22 16.77
N THR A 336 1.10 3.23 15.49
CA THR A 336 2.23 4.02 14.96
C THR A 336 2.08 5.51 15.23
N LEU A 337 0.89 6.09 15.00
CA LEU A 337 0.60 7.49 15.31
C LEU A 337 0.73 7.79 16.81
N SER A 338 0.32 6.85 17.67
CA SER A 338 0.46 7.01 19.11
C SER A 338 1.94 7.01 19.53
N HIS A 339 2.77 6.19 18.89
CA HIS A 339 4.22 6.17 19.10
C HIS A 339 4.88 7.48 18.65
N MET A 340 4.56 7.97 17.45
CA MET A 340 5.04 9.27 16.95
C MET A 340 4.68 10.42 17.91
N ARG A 341 3.43 10.45 18.40
CA ARG A 341 3.00 11.45 19.39
C ARG A 341 3.71 11.33 20.72
N ALA A 342 4.01 10.11 21.17
CA ALA A 342 4.78 9.89 22.39
C ALA A 342 6.22 10.40 22.24
N ILE A 343 6.85 10.18 21.09
CA ILE A 343 8.17 10.75 20.78
C ILE A 343 8.12 12.28 20.78
N GLU A 344 7.12 12.87 20.13
CA GLU A 344 6.94 14.32 20.12
C GLU A 344 6.73 14.87 21.54
N GLU A 345 5.92 14.21 22.37
CA GLU A 345 5.68 14.62 23.74
C GLU A 345 6.93 14.47 24.61
N GLU A 346 7.69 13.38 24.48
CA GLU A 346 8.94 13.20 25.22
C GLU A 346 9.98 14.24 24.80
N MET A 347 10.12 14.56 23.51
CA MET A 347 11.11 15.55 23.05
C MET A 347 10.66 17.00 23.27
N CYS A 348 9.37 17.29 23.05
CA CYS A 348 8.84 18.65 22.93
C CYS A 348 7.67 18.97 23.86
N GLY A 349 7.21 18.05 24.70
CA GLY A 349 6.19 18.30 25.71
C GLY A 349 6.72 19.15 26.87
N GLY A 350 5.83 19.64 27.74
CA GLY A 350 6.20 20.37 28.97
C GLY A 350 7.08 21.63 28.76
N ARG A 351 7.90 21.94 29.78
CA ARG A 351 8.79 23.11 29.76
C ARG A 351 10.01 22.86 28.88
N LYS A 352 10.31 23.83 28.02
CA LYS A 352 11.44 23.77 27.06
C LYS A 352 12.52 24.80 27.38
N ASN A 353 12.15 25.95 27.95
CA ASN A 353 13.04 27.10 28.18
C ASN A 353 13.85 26.98 29.49
N PHE A 354 14.61 25.90 29.66
CA PHE A 354 15.57 25.78 30.76
C PHE A 354 16.83 25.05 30.30
N VAL A 355 17.92 25.25 31.04
CA VAL A 355 19.20 24.57 30.83
C VAL A 355 19.72 23.97 32.13
N VAL A 356 20.52 22.91 32.00
CA VAL A 356 21.15 22.19 33.10
C VAL A 356 22.66 22.29 32.92
N GLY A 357 23.35 22.67 33.99
CA GLY A 357 24.81 22.74 34.04
C GLY A 357 25.36 22.05 35.29
N LEU A 358 26.56 21.49 35.18
CA LEU A 358 27.29 20.91 36.31
C LEU A 358 28.26 21.94 36.88
N GLY A 359 28.13 22.23 38.17
CA GLY A 359 29.10 23.07 38.88
C GLY A 359 30.42 22.33 39.05
N THR A 360 31.47 22.78 38.36
CA THR A 360 32.80 22.13 38.39
C THR A 360 33.43 22.07 39.78
N ALA A 361 33.03 22.95 40.70
CA ALA A 361 33.57 23.00 42.06
C ALA A 361 32.80 22.15 43.07
N THR A 362 31.52 21.88 42.83
CA THR A 362 30.60 21.28 43.81
C THR A 362 30.08 19.90 43.41
N ASP A 363 30.28 19.50 42.15
CA ASP A 363 29.71 18.27 41.57
C ASP A 363 28.18 18.20 41.70
N THR A 364 27.54 19.38 41.77
CA THR A 364 26.08 19.51 41.84
C THR A 364 25.54 20.00 40.51
N SER A 365 24.48 19.37 40.01
CA SER A 365 23.72 19.82 38.84
C SER A 365 22.78 20.97 39.23
N TYR A 366 22.78 22.03 38.44
CA TYR A 366 21.85 23.16 38.57
C TYR A 366 20.97 23.23 37.33
N ALA A 367 19.67 23.44 37.51
CA ALA A 367 18.75 23.75 36.43
C ALA A 367 18.35 25.23 36.52
N VAL A 368 18.40 25.92 35.39
CA VAL A 368 18.13 27.36 35.30
C VAL A 368 17.05 27.60 34.26
N GLU A 369 15.94 28.18 34.69
CA GLU A 369 14.85 28.59 33.82
C GLU A 369 15.20 29.92 33.15
N ILE A 370 14.96 30.01 31.84
CA ILE A 370 15.20 31.19 31.04
C ILE A 370 13.87 31.91 30.89
N ARG A 371 13.79 33.15 31.37
CA ARG A 371 12.63 34.02 31.17
C ARG A 371 13.01 35.19 30.29
N GLU A 372 12.13 35.53 29.36
CA GLU A 372 12.23 36.83 28.69
C GLU A 372 11.84 37.89 29.70
N LEU A 373 12.68 38.92 29.86
CA LEU A 373 12.31 40.08 30.66
C LEU A 373 11.32 40.90 29.84
N ASP A 374 10.07 40.95 30.29
CA ASP A 374 9.09 41.87 29.75
C ASP A 374 9.65 43.29 29.89
N GLU A 375 9.78 44.03 28.79
CA GLU A 375 10.38 45.39 28.72
C GLU A 375 9.61 46.47 29.54
N GLY A 376 8.66 46.07 30.39
CA GLY A 376 7.88 46.98 31.25
C GLY A 376 7.61 46.47 32.67
N GLY A 377 8.24 45.38 33.13
CA GLY A 377 8.06 44.89 34.50
C GLY A 377 8.99 45.61 35.48
N GLU A 378 8.42 46.41 36.40
CA GLU A 378 9.13 46.90 37.60
C GLU A 378 9.83 45.73 38.30
N ASP A 379 11.12 45.91 38.62
CA ASP A 379 12.01 45.00 39.32
C ASP A 379 11.32 44.27 40.49
N ALA A 380 10.66 43.15 40.21
CA ALA A 380 10.21 42.22 41.22
C ALA A 380 11.46 41.47 41.69
N GLY A 381 12.16 42.05 42.67
CA GLY A 381 13.26 41.41 43.36
C GLY A 381 12.81 40.06 43.91
N VAL A 382 13.18 38.98 43.22
CA VAL A 382 13.05 37.62 43.73
C VAL A 382 14.14 37.44 44.78
N ASP A 383 13.74 37.50 46.05
CA ASP A 383 14.61 37.26 47.20
C ASP A 383 14.96 35.76 47.26
N PHE A 384 16.13 35.41 46.71
CA PHE A 384 16.69 34.06 46.83
C PHE A 384 17.32 33.89 48.21
N GLY A 385 16.51 33.45 49.17
CA GLY A 385 16.98 32.97 50.45
C GLY A 385 17.91 31.76 50.29
N GLY A 386 19.22 31.99 50.40
CA GLY A 386 20.21 30.95 50.73
C GLY A 386 21.11 30.47 49.60
N ALA A 387 22.22 31.19 49.40
CA ALA A 387 23.53 30.71 48.91
C ALA A 387 23.59 29.95 47.56
N ALA A 388 23.52 30.69 46.45
CA ALA A 388 24.47 30.64 45.33
C ALA A 388 24.07 31.68 44.28
N GLN A 389 24.54 32.92 44.45
CA GLN A 389 24.21 34.04 43.57
C GLN A 389 25.15 33.99 42.34
N ALA A 390 24.67 33.42 41.23
CA ALA A 390 25.32 33.59 39.94
C ALA A 390 25.03 35.01 39.43
N ARG A 391 25.99 35.92 39.64
CA ARG A 391 26.02 37.22 38.95
C ARG A 391 26.61 37.01 37.56
N LEU A 392 25.77 37.04 36.54
CA LEU A 392 26.17 37.45 35.19
C LEU A 392 25.44 38.76 34.90
N ARG A 393 26.18 39.87 34.91
CA ARG A 393 25.66 41.19 34.58
C ARG A 393 26.56 41.82 33.51
N SER A 394 25.88 42.29 32.46
CA SER A 394 26.33 43.12 31.32
C SER A 394 27.23 42.39 30.30
N ASP A 395 26.79 42.16 29.06
CA ASP A 395 25.97 43.02 28.21
C ASP A 395 24.80 42.26 27.55
N GLY A 396 23.56 42.52 27.99
CA GLY A 396 22.33 41.90 27.46
C GLY A 396 21.42 41.40 28.58
N VAL A 397 20.25 42.03 28.73
CA VAL A 397 19.33 41.97 29.88
C VAL A 397 18.47 40.69 29.88
N ARG A 398 18.78 39.68 30.73
CA ARG A 398 17.88 38.56 31.15
C ARG A 398 18.27 38.03 32.55
N ASP A 399 17.29 37.77 33.41
CA ASP A 399 17.50 37.18 34.76
C ASP A 399 17.37 35.64 34.73
N LEU A 400 18.22 34.97 35.51
CA LEU A 400 18.22 33.51 35.69
C LEU A 400 17.54 33.15 37.01
N VAL A 401 16.45 32.39 36.96
CA VAL A 401 15.66 32.01 38.15
C VAL A 401 15.96 30.56 38.54
N TRP A 402 16.32 30.34 39.81
CA TRP A 402 16.63 29.02 40.37
C TRP A 402 15.37 28.30 40.85
N PHE A 403 15.23 27.01 40.49
CA PHE A 403 14.23 26.10 41.06
C PHE A 403 14.91 24.80 41.50
N GLY A 404 14.31 24.12 42.49
CA GLY A 404 14.85 22.92 43.15
C GLY A 404 14.99 21.66 42.29
N SER A 405 14.89 20.48 42.92
CA SER A 405 15.15 19.14 42.33
C SER A 405 14.66 18.93 40.89
N LEU A 406 15.55 18.40 40.03
CA LEU A 406 15.37 18.12 38.58
C LEU A 406 14.06 17.39 38.26
N SER A 407 13.62 16.51 39.16
CA SER A 407 12.39 15.73 39.05
C SER A 407 11.11 16.57 39.00
N SER A 408 11.10 17.78 39.58
CA SER A 408 9.94 18.68 39.54
C SER A 408 9.85 19.51 38.25
N LEU A 409 10.97 19.66 37.53
CA LEU A 409 11.06 20.42 36.29
C LEU A 409 10.61 19.61 35.06
N MET A 410 10.86 18.30 35.09
CA MET A 410 10.58 17.38 33.97
C MET A 410 9.20 16.73 34.01
N SER A 411 8.41 16.93 35.07
CA SER A 411 7.03 16.42 35.10
C SER A 411 6.17 17.16 34.06
N PRO A 412 5.38 16.44 33.23
CA PRO A 412 4.27 17.06 32.52
C PRO A 412 3.31 17.63 33.58
N GLY A 413 3.01 18.91 33.46
CA GLY A 413 2.15 19.68 34.38
C GLY A 413 0.70 19.66 33.95
#